data_AF-A0A9X3HDT8-F1
#
_entry.id   AF-A0A9X3HDT8-F1
#
_cell.length_a   1.000
_cell.length_b   1.000
_cell.length_c   1.000
_cell.angle_alpha   90.00
_cell.angle_beta   90.00
_cell.angle_gamma   90.00
#
_symmetry.space_group_name_H-M   'P 1'
#
loop_
_entity.id
_entity.type
_entity.pdbx_description
1 polymer ?
#
loop_
_entity_poly.entity_id
_entity_poly.type
_entity_poly.pdbx_seq_one_letter_code
_entity_poly.pdbx_strand_id
1 'polypeptide(L)' 'MIKVKAKVSGCFRIEEGARDYLKIMSYVGTAHKQGCNAYEAIRNAISGHFDFIFE' A
#
# COMPACT_ATOMS: atom_id res chain seq x y z
N MET A 1 24.03 13.48 14.34
CA MET A 1 23.29 14.17 13.26
C MET A 1 21.83 13.76 13.35
N ILE A 2 20.97 14.59 13.95
CA ILE A 2 19.52 14.35 14.01
C ILE A 2 18.95 14.55 12.61
N LYS A 3 18.25 13.55 12.08
CA LYS A 3 17.61 13.62 10.78
C LYS A 3 16.38 14.53 10.90
N VAL A 4 16.54 15.81 10.52
CA VAL A 4 15.50 16.85 10.67
C VAL A 4 14.26 16.59 9.80
N LYS A 5 14.38 15.73 8.78
CA LYS A 5 13.25 15.18 8.02
C LYS A 5 12.99 13.75 8.48
N ALA A 6 12.06 13.58 9.41
CA ALA A 6 11.49 12.27 9.69
C ALA A 6 10.93 11.69 8.38
N LYS A 7 11.22 10.42 8.10
CA LYS A 7 10.62 9.73 6.95
C LYS A 7 9.11 9.69 7.21
N VAL A 8 8.34 10.42 6.41
CA VAL A 8 6.88 10.50 6.58
C VAL A 8 6.26 9.12 6.35
N SER A 9 6.81 8.33 5.43
CA SER A 9 6.48 6.91 5.28
C SER A 9 7.04 6.09 6.44
N GLY A 10 6.17 5.75 7.39
CA GLY A 10 6.47 4.94 8.57
C GLY A 10 6.31 5.67 9.91
N CYS A 11 6.03 6.98 9.91
CA CYS A 11 5.70 7.73 11.12
C CYS A 11 4.18 7.69 11.37
N PHE A 12 3.69 6.57 11.90
CA PHE A 12 2.28 6.42 12.27
C PHE A 12 2.02 7.06 13.63
N ARG A 13 1.02 7.94 13.69
CA ARG A 13 0.63 8.61 14.94
C ARG A 13 -0.23 7.72 15.84
N ILE A 14 -0.93 6.75 15.25
CA ILE A 14 -1.84 5.81 15.89
C ILE A 14 -1.68 4.42 15.26
N GLU A 15 -1.97 3.37 16.03
CA GLU A 15 -1.84 1.98 15.59
C GLU A 15 -2.76 1.65 14.40
N GLU A 16 -3.99 2.17 14.41
CA GLU A 16 -4.98 1.96 13.35
C GLU A 16 -4.46 2.40 11.98
N GLY A 17 -3.83 3.59 11.92
CA GLY A 17 -3.20 4.07 10.69
C GLY A 17 -2.04 3.20 10.21
N ALA A 18 -1.30 2.57 11.13
CA ALA A 18 -0.27 1.60 10.78
C ALA A 18 -0.87 0.31 10.19
N ARG A 19 -1.96 -0.19 10.79
CA ARG A 19 -2.69 -1.37 10.31
C ARG A 19 -3.28 -1.15 8.93
N ASP A 20 -3.90 0.00 8.69
CA ASP A 20 -4.49 0.32 7.39
C ASP A 20 -3.43 0.52 6.31
N TYR A 21 -2.32 1.16 6.65
CA TYR A 21 -1.17 1.22 5.75
C TYR A 21 -0.65 -0.17 5.38
N LEU A 22 -0.49 -1.07 6.36
CA LEU A 22 -0.04 -2.44 6.12
C LEU A 22 -0.99 -3.22 5.21
N LYS A 23 -2.32 -3.07 5.38
CA LYS A 23 -3.31 -3.69 4.48
C LYS A 23 -3.12 -3.23 3.04
N ILE A 24 -3.06 -1.92 2.81
CA ILE A 24 -2.89 -1.34 1.46
C ILE A 24 -1.56 -1.80 0.84
N MET A 25 -0.47 -1.73 1.61
CA MET A 25 0.84 -2.13 1.11
C MET A 25 0.95 -3.63 0.87
N SER A 26 0.25 -4.47 1.64
CA SER A 26 0.21 -5.92 1.40
C SER A 26 -0.44 -6.24 0.06
N TYR A 27 -1.55 -5.58 -0.28
CA TYR A 27 -2.22 -5.71 -1.57
C TYR A 27 -1.33 -5.24 -2.73
N VAL A 28 -0.73 -4.04 -2.61
CA VAL A 28 0.19 -3.51 -3.63
C VAL A 28 1.42 -4.41 -3.80
N GLY A 29 1.94 -4.96 -2.71
CA GLY A 29 3.06 -5.90 -2.75
C GLY A 29 2.71 -7.20 -3.48
N THR A 30 1.49 -7.72 -3.32
CA THR A 30 0.99 -8.87 -4.09
C THR A 30 0.84 -8.52 -5.57
N ALA A 31 0.19 -7.40 -5.88
CA ALA A 31 0.04 -6.92 -7.26
C ALA A 31 1.40 -6.78 -7.95
N HIS A 32 2.40 -6.24 -7.26
CA HIS A 32 3.75 -6.09 -7.80
C HIS A 32 4.44 -7.44 -8.09
N LYS A 33 4.25 -8.45 -7.23
CA LYS A 33 4.79 -9.81 -7.46
C LYS A 33 4.17 -10.47 -8.69
N GLN A 34 2.93 -10.13 -9.02
CA GLN A 34 2.23 -10.60 -10.21
C GLN A 34 2.56 -9.77 -11.46
N GLY A 35 3.47 -8.80 -11.37
CA GLY A 35 3.84 -7.93 -12.49
C GLY A 35 2.84 -6.81 -12.77
N CYS A 36 1.85 -6.60 -11.90
CA CYS A 36 0.87 -5.53 -12.04
C CYS A 36 1.45 -4.17 -11.59
N ASN A 37 1.00 -3.10 -12.24
CA ASN A 37 1.34 -1.74 -11.84
C ASN A 37 0.60 -1.36 -10.54
N ALA A 38 1.32 -0.77 -9.57
CA ALA A 38 0.74 -0.37 -8.28
C ALA A 38 -0.42 0.63 -8.42
N TYR A 39 -0.33 1.59 -9.35
CA TYR A 39 -1.38 2.58 -9.58
C TYR A 39 -2.65 1.93 -10.15
N GLU A 40 -2.51 1.06 -11.14
CA GLU A 40 -3.64 0.32 -11.71
C GLU A 40 -4.28 -0.61 -10.68
N ALA A 41 -3.46 -1.30 -9.87
CA ALA A 41 -3.96 -2.15 -8.79
C ALA A 41 -4.83 -1.38 -7.79
N ILE A 42 -4.39 -0.19 -7.36
CA ILE A 42 -5.15 0.66 -6.44
C ILE A 42 -6.42 1.18 -7.14
N ARG A 43 -6.31 1.64 -8.38
CA ARG A 43 -7.44 2.16 -9.15
C ARG A 43 -8.54 1.10 -9.33
N ASN A 44 -8.15 -0.10 -9.73
CA ASN A 44 -9.07 -1.21 -9.95
C ASN A 44 -9.69 -1.68 -8.63
N ALA A 45 -8.92 -1.75 -7.55
CA ALA A 45 -9.44 -2.06 -6.22
C ALA A 45 -10.53 -1.08 -5.76
N ILE A 46 -10.30 0.23 -5.93
CA ILE A 46 -11.29 1.27 -5.60
C ILE A 46 -12.51 1.20 -6.52
N SER A 47 -12.31 0.80 -7.78
CA SER A 47 -13.39 0.63 -8.76
C SER A 47 -14.20 -0.67 -8.58
N GLY A 48 -13.84 -1.51 -7.59
CA GLY A 48 -14.52 -2.78 -7.29
C GLY A 48 -13.97 -3.99 -8.04
N HIS A 49 -12.89 -3.84 -8.81
CA HIS A 49 -12.21 -4.90 -9.55
C HIS A 49 -10.89 -5.26 -8.86
N PHE A 50 -10.93 -5.83 -7.66
CA PHE A 50 -9.70 -6.19 -6.92
C PHE A 50 -9.19 -7.60 -7.22
N ASP A 51 -10.03 -8.49 -7.78
CA ASP A 51 -9.71 -9.90 -7.96
C ASP A 51 -8.64 -10.16 -9.04
N PHE A 52 -8.42 -9.21 -9.96
CA PHE A 52 -7.52 -9.37 -11.10
C PHE A 52 -6.03 -9.58 -10.71
N ILE A 53 -5.65 -9.30 -9.45
CA ILE A 53 -4.29 -9.57 -8.96
C ILE A 53 -4.13 -10.99 -8.41
N PHE A 54 -5.21 -11.77 -8.34
CA PHE A 54 -5.23 -13.13 -7.79
C PHE A 54 -5.48 -14.22 -8.85
N GLU A 55 -5.78 -13.84 -10.09
CA GLU A 55 -5.74 -14.72 -11.26
C GLU A 55 -4.29 -14.97 -11.73
#